data_AF-A0A7J5ET54-F1
#
_entry.id   AF-A0A7J5ET54-F1
#
_cell.length_a   1.000
_cell.length_b   1.000
_cell.length_c   1.000
_cell.angle_alpha   90.00
_cell.angle_beta   90.00
_cell.angle_gamma   90.00
#
_symmetry.space_group_name_H-M   'P 1'
#
loop_
_entity.id
_entity.type
_entity.pdbx_description
1 polymer ?
#
loop_
_entity_poly.entity_id
_entity_poly.type
_entity_poly.pdbx_seq_one_letter_code
_entity_poly.pdbx_strand_id
1 'polypeptide(L)'
;MSSPPPAATSTKCETDAEVRAAFGTTCTVVGTYELHDVHNAKGGLLASWPAVHLAGGGRPVLIESVWDASKKPHTDTINGLRGKRVAVTGKLNASPPGRIANLAIPTVSPVDKLGVIE
;
A
#
# COMPACT_ATOMS: atom_id res chain seq x y z
N MET A 1 37.64 0.90 15.16
CA MET A 1 36.85 1.62 14.14
C MET A 1 35.60 0.80 13.91
N SER A 2 34.51 1.15 14.57
CA SER A 2 33.23 0.44 14.43
C SER A 2 32.55 0.95 13.18
N SER A 3 32.42 0.09 12.17
CA SER A 3 31.64 0.39 10.97
C SER A 3 30.21 0.81 11.37
N PRO A 4 29.63 1.85 10.75
CA PRO A 4 28.22 2.15 10.98
C PRO A 4 27.39 0.94 10.54
N PRO A 5 26.27 0.63 11.23
CA PRO A 5 25.35 -0.40 10.76
C PRO A 5 24.89 -0.03 9.34
N PRO A 6 24.69 -1.01 8.44
CA PRO A 6 24.13 -0.72 7.13
C PRO A 6 22.84 0.07 7.38
N ALA A 7 22.77 1.28 6.81
CA ALA A 7 21.53 2.05 6.79
C ALA A 7 20.43 1.08 6.40
N ALA A 8 19.37 0.98 7.20
CA ALA A 8 18.24 0.11 6.89
C ALA A 8 17.67 0.58 5.55
N THR A 9 18.20 0.05 4.46
CA THR A 9 17.75 0.32 3.11
C THR A 9 16.36 -0.28 3.10
N SER A 10 15.35 0.55 3.34
CA SER A 10 13.96 0.10 3.29
C SER A 10 13.80 -0.54 1.92
N THR A 11 13.59 -1.87 1.90
CA THR A 11 13.44 -2.62 0.67
C THR A 11 12.42 -1.89 -0.17
N LYS A 12 12.75 -1.57 -1.43
CA LYS A 12 11.79 -0.98 -2.35
C LYS A 12 11.00 -2.11 -3.00
N CYS A 13 9.69 -1.95 -3.06
CA CYS A 13 8.78 -2.88 -3.73
C CYS A 13 8.13 -2.12 -4.89
N GLU A 14 8.58 -2.38 -6.12
CA GLU A 14 8.06 -1.73 -7.34
C GLU A 14 7.29 -2.71 -8.23
N THR A 15 7.37 -4.00 -7.92
CA THR A 15 6.73 -5.10 -8.65
C THR A 15 5.89 -6.00 -7.74
N ASP A 16 4.90 -6.72 -8.31
CA ASP A 16 4.06 -7.66 -7.56
C ASP A 16 4.89 -8.76 -6.87
N ALA A 17 5.95 -9.23 -7.53
CA ALA A 17 6.84 -10.25 -6.99
C ALA A 17 7.58 -9.75 -5.73
N GLU A 18 8.10 -8.52 -5.75
CA GLU A 18 8.77 -7.90 -4.59
C GLU A 18 7.78 -7.65 -3.45
N VAL A 19 6.58 -7.15 -3.76
CA VAL A 19 5.49 -6.98 -2.80
C VAL A 19 5.19 -8.32 -2.12
N ARG A 20 5.02 -9.39 -2.89
CA ARG A 20 4.72 -10.72 -2.32
C ARG A 20 5.88 -11.28 -1.49
N ALA A 21 7.12 -11.05 -1.91
CA ALA A 21 8.30 -11.47 -1.18
C ALA A 21 8.48 -10.71 0.14
N ALA A 22 7.96 -9.48 0.24
CA ALA A 22 8.06 -8.62 1.41
C ALA A 22 6.86 -8.72 2.38
N PHE A 23 5.95 -9.68 2.21
CA PHE A 23 4.86 -9.88 3.17
C PHE A 23 5.38 -10.18 4.57
N GLY A 24 4.83 -9.48 5.56
CA GLY A 24 5.22 -9.56 6.96
C GLY A 24 6.38 -8.64 7.34
N THR A 25 7.03 -7.99 6.37
CA THR A 25 8.15 -7.06 6.60
C THR A 25 7.79 -5.63 6.21
N THR A 26 8.64 -4.67 6.60
CA THR A 26 8.50 -3.27 6.17
C THR A 26 9.07 -3.11 4.76
N CYS A 27 8.26 -2.58 3.84
CA CYS A 27 8.68 -2.27 2.47
C CYS A 27 8.26 -0.85 2.09
N THR A 28 9.04 -0.22 1.21
CA THR A 28 8.66 1.03 0.53
C THR A 28 8.05 0.67 -0.82
N VAL A 29 6.72 0.65 -0.87
CA VAL A 29 5.97 0.38 -2.09
C VAL A 29 5.97 1.62 -2.96
N VAL A 30 6.40 1.47 -4.22
CA VAL A 30 6.49 2.57 -5.17
C VAL A 30 5.57 2.31 -6.35
N GLY A 31 4.77 3.31 -6.71
CA GLY A 31 3.88 3.24 -7.85
C GLY A 31 2.99 4.46 -7.95
N THR A 32 1.92 4.36 -8.74
CA THR A 32 0.96 5.45 -8.94
C THR A 32 -0.10 5.41 -7.86
N TYR A 33 -0.37 6.53 -7.22
CA TYR A 33 -1.45 6.65 -6.24
C TYR A 33 -2.79 6.78 -6.96
N GLU A 34 -3.72 5.87 -6.70
CA GLU A 34 -5.07 5.88 -7.26
C GLU A 34 -6.11 5.42 -6.22
N LEU A 35 -7.39 5.67 -6.52
CA LEU A 35 -8.48 5.00 -5.80
C LEU A 35 -8.75 3.64 -6.45
N HIS A 36 -8.78 2.60 -5.62
CA HIS A 36 -9.17 1.27 -6.02
C HIS A 36 -10.53 0.90 -5.43
N ASP A 37 -11.43 0.45 -6.30
CA ASP A 37 -12.73 -0.05 -5.89
C ASP A 37 -12.62 -1.46 -5.33
N VAL A 38 -12.76 -1.56 -4.02
CA VAL A 38 -12.76 -2.82 -3.27
C VAL A 38 -14.15 -3.43 -3.34
N HIS A 39 -14.24 -4.64 -3.89
CA HIS A 39 -15.50 -5.38 -4.02
C HIS A 39 -15.57 -6.55 -3.04
N ASN A 40 -16.78 -6.93 -2.61
CA ASN A 40 -17.01 -8.12 -1.82
C ASN A 40 -17.05 -9.39 -2.69
N ALA A 41 -17.10 -10.55 -2.06
CA ALA A 41 -17.17 -11.85 -2.75
C ALA A 41 -18.41 -12.04 -3.65
N LYS A 42 -19.45 -11.21 -3.50
CA LYS A 42 -20.67 -11.20 -4.32
C LYS A 42 -20.62 -10.16 -5.45
N GLY A 43 -19.49 -9.46 -5.62
CA GLY A 43 -19.33 -8.40 -6.62
C GLY A 43 -19.91 -7.04 -6.23
N GLY A 44 -20.39 -6.86 -5.00
CA GLY A 44 -20.86 -5.55 -4.53
C GLY A 44 -19.69 -4.66 -4.11
N LEU A 45 -19.73 -3.38 -4.49
CA LEU A 45 -18.74 -2.38 -4.06
C LEU A 45 -18.78 -2.23 -2.53
N LEU A 46 -17.67 -2.51 -1.86
CA LEU A 46 -17.50 -2.27 -0.42
C LEU A 46 -17.05 -0.84 -0.17
N ALA A 47 -15.99 -0.40 -0.85
CA ALA A 47 -15.42 0.93 -0.70
C ALA A 47 -14.45 1.27 -1.84
N SER A 48 -14.38 2.54 -2.22
CA SER A 48 -13.24 3.07 -2.98
C SER A 48 -12.15 3.50 -2.00
N TRP A 49 -10.99 2.86 -2.09
CA TRP A 49 -9.90 2.99 -1.11
C TRP A 49 -8.57 3.37 -1.79
N PRO A 50 -7.74 4.23 -1.18
CA PRO A 50 -6.47 4.60 -1.79
C PRO A 50 -5.51 3.42 -1.87
N ALA A 51 -4.85 3.32 -3.01
CA ALA A 51 -3.96 2.24 -3.37
C ALA A 51 -2.78 2.74 -4.19
N VAL A 52 -1.71 1.96 -4.18
CA VAL A 52 -0.55 2.12 -5.06
C VAL A 52 -0.66 1.09 -6.17
N HIS A 53 -0.67 1.56 -7.42
CA HIS A 53 -0.60 0.74 -8.63
C HIS A 53 0.85 0.66 -9.10
N LEU A 54 1.39 -0.57 -9.09
CA LEU A 54 2.78 -0.85 -9.43
C LEU A 54 3.04 -0.63 -10.93
N ALA A 55 4.23 -0.13 -11.28
CA ALA A 55 4.55 0.29 -12.65
C ALA A 55 4.56 -0.86 -13.68
N GLY A 56 4.83 -2.10 -13.24
CA GLY A 56 4.80 -3.29 -14.09
C GLY A 56 3.40 -3.92 -14.27
N GLY A 57 2.35 -3.27 -13.76
CA GLY A 57 1.05 -3.91 -13.57
C GLY A 57 1.07 -4.90 -12.41
N GLY A 58 -0.10 -5.47 -12.09
CA GLY A 58 -0.27 -6.38 -10.97
C GLY A 58 -1.38 -5.95 -10.02
N ARG A 59 -1.41 -6.55 -8.83
CA ARG A 59 -2.43 -6.22 -7.84
C ARG A 59 -2.16 -4.83 -7.26
N PRO A 60 -3.21 -4.03 -7.03
CA PRO A 60 -3.07 -2.79 -6.29
C PRO A 60 -2.65 -3.11 -4.85
N VAL A 61 -1.82 -2.24 -4.27
CA VAL A 61 -1.45 -2.34 -2.86
C VAL A 61 -2.21 -1.26 -2.10
N LEU A 62 -3.14 -1.65 -1.23
CA LEU A 62 -3.93 -0.69 -0.45
C LEU A 62 -3.05 0.06 0.55
N ILE A 63 -3.38 1.32 0.77
CA ILE A 63 -2.74 2.19 1.76
C ILE A 63 -3.64 2.21 2.99
N GLU A 64 -3.13 1.72 4.12
CA GLU A 64 -3.90 1.43 5.33
C GLU A 64 -5.01 0.39 5.12
N SER A 65 -5.56 -0.10 6.24
CA SER A 65 -6.63 -1.10 6.20
C SER A 65 -7.97 -0.48 5.79
N VAL A 66 -8.60 -1.05 4.76
CA VAL A 66 -9.97 -0.72 4.34
C VAL A 66 -11.02 -0.96 5.44
N TRP A 67 -10.69 -1.80 6.44
CA TRP A 67 -11.56 -2.07 7.59
C TRP A 67 -11.51 -0.99 8.66
N ASP A 68 -10.56 -0.06 8.56
CA ASP A 68 -10.40 1.04 9.50
C ASP A 68 -10.61 2.37 8.79
N ALA A 69 -11.87 2.80 8.73
CA ALA A 69 -12.28 4.06 8.10
C ALA A 69 -11.55 5.28 8.70
N SER A 70 -11.11 5.22 9.96
CA SER A 70 -10.40 6.32 10.61
C SER A 70 -9.03 6.58 10.00
N LYS A 71 -8.46 5.58 9.34
CA LYS A 71 -7.17 5.66 8.66
C LYS A 71 -7.26 6.03 7.19
N LYS A 72 -8.47 6.21 6.67
CA LYS A 72 -8.65 6.69 5.30
C LYS A 72 -8.06 8.11 5.21
N PRO A 73 -7.11 8.37 4.30
CA PRO A 73 -6.66 9.72 4.00
C PRO A 73 -7.83 10.65 3.67
N HIS A 74 -7.72 11.92 4.09
CA HIS A 74 -8.71 12.93 3.75
C HIS A 74 -8.84 13.13 2.23
N THR A 75 -10.02 13.58 1.80
CA THR A 75 -10.33 13.81 0.39
C THR A 75 -9.32 14.72 -0.31
N ASP A 76 -8.84 15.77 0.37
CA ASP A 76 -7.83 16.68 -0.18
C ASP A 76 -6.49 15.98 -0.45
N THR A 77 -6.07 15.10 0.46
CA THR A 77 -4.86 14.27 0.29
C THR A 77 -5.04 13.30 -0.87
N ILE A 78 -6.20 12.64 -0.96
CA ILE A 78 -6.50 11.71 -2.06
C ILE A 78 -6.41 12.45 -3.39
N ASN A 79 -7.10 13.59 -3.53
CA ASN A 79 -7.11 14.37 -4.76
C ASN A 79 -5.73 14.94 -5.10
N GLY A 80 -4.96 15.36 -4.10
CA GLY A 80 -3.62 15.93 -4.28
C GLY A 80 -2.56 14.91 -4.67
N LEU A 81 -2.76 13.62 -4.36
CA LEU A 81 -1.84 12.53 -4.67
C LEU A 81 -2.27 11.71 -5.89
N ARG A 82 -3.56 11.72 -6.25
CA ARG A 82 -4.08 10.93 -7.37
C ARG A 82 -3.33 11.19 -8.67
N GLY A 83 -2.96 10.10 -9.36
CA GLY A 83 -2.18 10.13 -10.58
C GLY A 83 -0.69 10.42 -10.38
N LYS A 84 -0.24 10.75 -9.15
CA LYS A 84 1.17 10.97 -8.85
C LYS A 84 1.87 9.67 -8.52
N ARG A 85 3.16 9.61 -8.85
CA ARG A 85 4.03 8.55 -8.37
C ARG A 85 4.38 8.81 -6.90
N VAL A 86 4.17 7.81 -6.05
CA VAL A 86 4.35 7.89 -4.60
C VAL A 86 5.23 6.75 -4.10
N ALA A 87 5.88 6.99 -2.96
CA ALA A 87 6.51 5.99 -2.13
C ALA A 87 5.74 5.86 -0.81
N VAL A 88 5.29 4.65 -0.52
CA VAL A 88 4.55 4.31 0.71
C VAL A 88 5.35 3.30 1.49
N THR A 89 5.92 3.73 2.61
CA THR A 89 6.67 2.87 3.52
C THR A 89 5.77 2.42 4.66
N GLY A 90 5.76 1.12 4.92
CA GLY A 90 5.08 0.55 6.07
C GLY A 90 5.16 -0.96 6.07
N LYS A 91 4.49 -1.60 7.04
CA LYS A 91 4.41 -3.05 7.09
C LYS A 91 3.52 -3.57 5.99
N LEU A 92 4.05 -4.45 5.15
CA LEU A 92 3.33 -5.04 4.05
C LEU A 92 2.63 -6.33 4.49
N ASN A 93 1.34 -6.44 4.17
CA ASN A 93 0.49 -7.57 4.53
C ASN A 93 -0.13 -8.16 3.25
N ALA A 94 -0.31 -9.47 3.22
CA ALA A 94 -0.93 -10.17 2.08
C ALA A 94 -2.42 -9.82 1.89
N SER A 95 -3.06 -9.31 2.94
CA SER A 95 -4.45 -8.88 2.98
C SER A 95 -4.61 -7.72 3.97
N PRO A 96 -5.66 -6.89 3.86
CA PRO A 96 -5.91 -5.82 4.82
C PRO A 96 -6.17 -6.44 6.22
N PRO A 97 -5.49 -5.97 7.28
CA PRO A 97 -5.71 -6.48 8.63
C PRO A 97 -7.11 -6.09 9.13
N GLY A 98 -7.92 -7.05 9.56
CA GLY A 98 -9.29 -6.79 10.02
C GLY A 98 -10.20 -8.02 10.01
N ARG A 99 -11.50 -7.80 10.28
CA ARG A 99 -12.51 -8.88 10.35
C ARG A 99 -12.83 -9.43 8.96
N ILE A 100 -12.20 -10.56 8.66
CA ILE A 100 -12.63 -11.61 7.72
C ILE A 100 -13.31 -11.06 6.45
N ALA A 101 -12.48 -10.72 5.48
CA ALA A 101 -12.91 -10.76 4.10
C ALA A 101 -11.92 -11.61 3.32
N ASN A 102 -12.43 -12.33 2.32
CA ASN A 102 -11.64 -13.05 1.31
C ASN A 102 -10.94 -12.07 0.36
N LEU A 103 -10.33 -11.02 0.91
CA LEU A 103 -9.73 -9.90 0.22
C LEU A 103 -8.22 -10.15 0.16
N ALA A 104 -7.80 -10.85 -0.89
CA ALA A 104 -6.40 -11.15 -1.16
C ALA A 104 -5.69 -9.98 -1.87
N ILE A 105 -5.98 -8.75 -1.44
CA ILE A 105 -5.35 -7.53 -1.93
C ILE A 105 -4.24 -7.13 -0.96
N PRO A 106 -2.98 -7.03 -1.43
CA PRO A 106 -1.86 -6.57 -0.61
C PRO A 106 -2.16 -5.22 0.06
N THR A 107 -1.66 -5.00 1.27
CA THR A 107 -1.92 -3.76 2.03
C THR A 107 -0.71 -3.33 2.84
N VAL A 108 -0.34 -2.06 2.74
CA VAL A 108 0.64 -1.43 3.64
C VAL A 108 -0.12 -0.89 4.86
N SER A 109 0.08 -1.51 6.03
CA SER A 109 -0.57 -1.10 7.28
C SER A 109 0.20 -1.66 8.49
N PRO A 110 0.55 -0.82 9.49
CA PRO A 110 0.45 0.64 9.46
C PRO A 110 1.39 1.25 8.43
N VAL A 111 1.03 2.43 7.91
CA VAL A 111 1.87 3.27 7.06
C VAL A 111 2.76 4.13 7.96
N ASP A 112 4.07 4.01 7.78
CA ASP A 112 5.07 4.81 8.49
C ASP A 112 5.36 6.12 7.75
N LYS A 113 5.36 6.08 6.41
CA LYS A 113 5.66 7.24 5.57
C LYS A 113 4.93 7.18 4.23
N LEU A 114 4.39 8.32 3.80
CA LEU A 114 3.80 8.51 2.47
C LEU A 114 4.39 9.79 1.88
N GLY A 115 4.93 9.71 0.66
CA GLY A 115 5.48 10.87 -0.04
C GLY A 115 5.40 10.72 -1.55
N VAL A 116 5.31 11.85 -2.26
CA VAL A 116 5.44 11.90 -3.72
C VAL A 116 6.91 11.72 -4.09
N ILE A 117 7.16 10.94 -5.14
CA ILE A 117 8.48 10.83 -5.75
C ILE A 117 8.34 11.20 -7.23
N GLU A 118 8.99 12.29 -7.63
CA GLU A 118 8.95 12.81 -9.01
C GLU A 118 9.74 11.93 -9.98
#